data_AF-A0A0F9V0A5-F1
#
_entry.id   AF-A0A0F9V0A5-F1
#
_cell.length_a   1.000
_cell.length_b   1.000
_cell.length_c   1.000
_cell.angle_alpha   90.00
_cell.angle_beta   90.00
_cell.angle_gamma   90.00
#
_symmetry.space_group_name_H-M   'P 1'
#
loop_
_entity.id
_entity.type
_entity.pdbx_description
1 polymer ?
#
loop_
_entity_poly.entity_id
_entity_poly.type
_entity_poly.pdbx_seq_one_letter_code
_entity_poly.pdbx_strand_id
1 'polypeptide(L)'
;MNWPVIIEIPLEVPSGNAYRQGGKYHHWASYAALRMACNGFISGNLGAPKLHRLQKWVEKNRPKMRVQFTCYRKRRIEQDNLDAGLKPVRDCLVIPKKSHPSGLGLIVDDSEQWLVEGTPKQILVPRGMRGFTRIEISPVEVL
;
A
#
# COMPACT_ATOMS: atom_id res chain seq x y z
N MET A 1 11.73 -3.17 -16.98
CA MET A 1 10.87 -3.71 -15.90
C MET A 1 9.53 -4.06 -16.53
N ASN A 2 8.84 -5.09 -16.04
CA ASN A 2 7.51 -5.44 -16.54
C ASN A 2 6.49 -4.71 -15.67
N TRP A 3 5.65 -3.91 -16.32
CA TRP A 3 4.53 -3.18 -15.71
C TRP A 3 3.21 -3.87 -16.08
N PRO A 4 2.18 -3.83 -15.21
CA PRO A 4 2.22 -3.34 -13.84
C PRO A 4 3.02 -4.25 -12.91
N VAL A 5 3.60 -3.66 -11.86
CA VAL A 5 4.13 -4.41 -10.72
C VAL A 5 2.96 -4.76 -9.82
N ILE A 6 2.70 -6.07 -9.67
CA ILE A 6 1.67 -6.61 -8.79
C ILE A 6 2.32 -7.04 -7.48
N ILE A 7 1.73 -6.61 -6.36
CA ILE A 7 2.14 -6.97 -5.00
C ILE A 7 0.93 -7.49 -4.25
N GLU A 8 1.07 -8.62 -3.57
CA GLU A 8 0.04 -9.15 -2.69
C GLU A 8 0.54 -9.14 -1.25
N ILE A 9 -0.17 -8.43 -0.38
CA ILE A 9 0.06 -8.47 1.06
C ILE A 9 -0.96 -9.43 1.70
N PRO A 10 -0.53 -10.44 2.46
CA PRO A 10 -1.41 -11.44 3.10
C PRO A 10 -2.12 -10.86 4.34
N LEU A 11 -2.66 -9.66 4.20
CA LEU A 11 -3.29 -8.87 5.23
C LEU A 11 -4.58 -8.25 4.69
N GLU A 12 -5.68 -8.52 5.39
CA GLU A 12 -6.90 -7.73 5.23
C GLU A 12 -6.67 -6.36 5.90
N VAL A 13 -6.67 -5.28 5.12
CA VAL A 13 -6.44 -3.94 5.68
C VAL A 13 -7.50 -3.60 6.75
N PRO A 14 -7.15 -2.91 7.85
CA PRO A 14 -8.14 -2.49 8.83
C PRO A 14 -9.22 -1.58 8.24
N SER A 15 -10.31 -1.38 8.97
CA SER A 15 -11.22 -0.27 8.72
C SER A 15 -10.60 1.03 9.26
N GLY A 16 -10.90 2.18 8.65
CA GLY A 16 -10.50 3.50 9.13
C GLY A 16 -10.86 3.75 10.61
N ASN A 17 -11.99 3.22 11.07
CA ASN A 17 -12.39 3.27 12.47
C ASN A 17 -11.37 2.63 13.43
N ALA A 18 -10.56 1.68 12.96
CA ALA A 18 -9.54 1.05 13.78
C ALA A 18 -8.41 2.01 14.18
N TYR A 19 -8.29 3.16 13.53
CA TYR A 19 -7.30 4.20 13.85
C TYR A 19 -7.86 5.33 14.73
N ARG A 20 -9.18 5.41 14.90
CA ARG A 20 -9.84 6.44 15.73
C ARG A 20 -9.68 6.11 17.22
N GLN A 21 -9.96 7.08 18.09
CA GLN A 21 -9.88 6.90 19.55
C GLN A 21 -10.66 5.65 20.01
N GLY A 22 -10.00 4.80 20.81
CA GLY A 22 -10.53 3.50 21.23
C GLY A 22 -10.36 2.37 20.21
N GLY A 23 -9.86 2.65 19.00
CA GLY A 23 -9.57 1.66 17.96
C GLY A 23 -8.25 0.92 18.19
N LYS A 24 -8.15 -0.29 17.62
CA LYS A 24 -7.00 -1.21 17.78
C LYS A 24 -5.63 -0.60 17.42
N TYR A 25 -5.62 0.30 16.44
CA TYR A 25 -4.43 0.94 15.89
C TYR A 25 -4.38 2.44 16.18
N HIS A 26 -5.19 2.92 17.15
CA HIS A 26 -5.13 4.31 17.61
C HIS A 26 -3.76 4.66 18.20
N HIS A 27 -3.18 3.74 18.98
CA HIS A 27 -1.90 3.96 19.62
C HIS A 27 -0.76 3.90 18.59
N TRP A 28 0.14 4.88 18.65
CA TRP A 28 1.22 5.06 17.68
C TRP A 28 2.09 3.81 17.50
N ALA A 29 2.36 3.07 18.59
CA ALA A 29 3.18 1.86 18.53
C ALA A 29 2.49 0.72 17.75
N SER A 30 1.17 0.58 17.93
CA SER A 30 0.37 -0.42 17.19
C SER A 30 0.28 -0.07 15.71
N TYR A 31 0.12 1.22 15.39
CA TYR A 31 0.18 1.71 14.01
C TYR A 31 1.57 1.49 13.39
N ALA A 32 2.65 1.78 14.13
CA ALA A 32 4.01 1.55 13.67
C ALA A 32 4.29 0.06 13.39
N ALA A 33 3.84 -0.84 14.26
CA ALA A 33 3.93 -2.29 14.05
C ALA A 33 3.17 -2.75 12.79
N LEU A 34 1.98 -2.19 12.55
CA LEU A 34 1.20 -2.45 11.34
C LEU A 34 1.96 -2.03 10.07
N ARG A 35 2.56 -0.82 10.07
CA ARG A 35 3.39 -0.35 8.95
C ARG A 35 4.60 -1.24 8.72
N MET A 36 5.30 -1.66 9.78
CA MET A 36 6.44 -2.57 9.65
C MET A 36 6.03 -3.91 9.03
N ALA A 37 4.87 -4.45 9.43
CA ALA A 37 4.33 -5.66 8.81
C ALA A 37 4.02 -5.45 7.32
N CYS A 38 3.34 -4.36 6.95
CA CYS A 38 3.07 -4.02 5.56
C CYS A 38 4.36 -3.89 4.74
N ASN A 39 5.36 -3.17 5.25
CA ASN A 39 6.67 -3.03 4.62
C ASN A 39 7.35 -4.39 4.39
N GLY A 40 7.35 -5.25 5.41
CA GLY A 40 7.91 -6.60 5.31
C GLY A 40 7.21 -7.46 4.25
N PHE A 41 5.88 -7.40 4.18
CA PHE A 41 5.12 -8.13 3.16
C PHE A 41 5.38 -7.62 1.74
N ILE A 42 5.40 -6.30 1.54
CA ILE A 42 5.68 -5.71 0.22
C ILE A 42 7.10 -6.07 -0.23
N SER A 43 8.08 -5.88 0.65
CA SER A 43 9.49 -6.19 0.36
C SER A 43 9.70 -7.67 0.09
N GLY A 44 9.06 -8.54 0.87
CA GLY A 44 9.11 -9.99 0.69
C GLY A 44 8.47 -10.44 -0.62
N ASN A 45 7.32 -9.86 -1.00
CA ASN A 45 6.62 -10.19 -2.24
C ASN A 45 7.44 -9.78 -3.48
N LEU A 46 8.09 -8.62 -3.46
CA LEU A 46 8.94 -8.16 -4.56
C LEU A 46 10.27 -8.91 -4.62
N GLY A 47 10.84 -9.23 -3.46
CA GLY A 47 12.21 -9.70 -3.31
C GLY A 47 13.23 -8.56 -3.47
N ALA A 48 14.38 -8.69 -2.81
CA ALA A 48 15.41 -7.64 -2.77
C ALA A 48 15.88 -7.16 -4.16
N PRO A 49 16.13 -8.03 -5.17
CA PRO A 49 16.62 -7.57 -6.47
C PRO A 49 15.60 -6.76 -7.28
N LYS A 50 14.30 -7.08 -7.16
CA LYS A 50 13.24 -6.34 -7.86
C LYS A 50 12.96 -5.02 -7.15
N LEU A 51 12.88 -5.05 -5.82
CA LEU A 51 12.71 -3.86 -4.98
C LEU A 51 13.81 -2.83 -5.25
N HIS A 52 15.07 -3.25 -5.21
CA HIS A 52 16.22 -2.36 -5.45
C HIS A 52 16.22 -1.72 -6.85
N ARG A 53 15.89 -2.51 -7.88
CA ARG A 53 15.78 -1.99 -9.26
C ARG A 53 14.65 -0.97 -9.40
N LEU A 54 13.52 -1.23 -8.76
CA LEU A 54 12.37 -0.35 -8.76
C LEU A 54 12.67 0.96 -8.02
N GLN A 55 13.26 0.88 -6.83
CA GLN A 55 13.72 2.03 -6.05
C GLN A 55 14.64 2.95 -6.85
N LYS A 56 15.71 2.38 -7.42
CA LYS A 56 16.66 3.14 -8.25
C LYS A 56 15.98 3.82 -9.44
N TRP A 57 15.03 3.14 -10.07
CA TRP A 57 14.32 3.70 -11.21
C TRP A 57 13.36 4.82 -10.81
N VAL A 58 12.63 4.68 -9.69
CA VAL A 58 11.75 5.74 -9.16
C VAL A 58 12.57 6.96 -8.73
N GLU A 59 13.68 6.75 -8.02
CA GLU A 59 14.57 7.83 -7.58
C GLU A 59 15.15 8.61 -8.76
N LYS A 60 15.59 7.90 -9.81
CA LYS A 60 16.21 8.49 -11.00
C LYS A 60 15.20 9.22 -11.90
N ASN A 61 14.07 8.58 -12.19
CA ASN A 61 13.14 9.10 -13.20
C ASN A 61 12.04 9.97 -12.62
N ARG A 62 11.84 9.92 -11.29
CA ARG A 62 10.76 10.62 -10.57
C ARG A 62 9.42 10.53 -11.34
N PRO A 63 8.91 9.33 -11.63
CA PRO A 63 7.74 9.19 -12.48
C PRO A 63 6.45 9.50 -11.71
N LYS A 64 5.43 10.00 -12.41
CA LYS A 64 4.06 9.96 -11.91
C LYS A 64 3.56 8.52 -11.97
N MET A 65 3.11 7.98 -10.84
CA MET A 65 2.70 6.59 -10.68
C MET A 65 1.19 6.46 -10.56
N ARG A 66 0.64 5.39 -11.10
CA ARG A 66 -0.73 4.93 -10.87
C ARG A 66 -0.71 3.78 -9.87
N VAL A 67 -1.58 3.84 -8.87
CA VAL A 67 -1.78 2.77 -7.89
C VAL A 67 -3.25 2.38 -7.86
N GLN A 68 -3.52 1.07 -7.90
CA GLN A 68 -4.85 0.51 -7.67
C GLN A 68 -4.79 -0.51 -6.54
N PHE A 69 -5.61 -0.30 -5.52
CA PHE A 69 -5.81 -1.27 -4.44
C PHE A 69 -7.04 -2.13 -4.72
N THR A 70 -6.91 -3.44 -4.53
CA THR A 70 -8.03 -4.38 -4.46
C THR A 70 -7.97 -5.13 -3.14
N CYS A 71 -8.94 -4.86 -2.27
CA CYS A 71 -9.04 -5.43 -0.94
C CYS A 71 -9.97 -6.64 -0.96
N TYR A 72 -9.39 -7.81 -0.76
CA TYR A 72 -10.12 -9.06 -0.62
C TYR A 72 -10.46 -9.25 0.86
N ARG A 73 -11.75 -9.20 1.21
CA ARG A 73 -12.20 -9.09 2.59
C ARG A 73 -13.23 -10.16 2.95
N LYS A 74 -13.31 -10.51 4.24
CA LYS A 74 -14.40 -11.38 4.74
C LYS A 74 -15.74 -10.67 4.87
N ARG A 75 -15.72 -9.35 5.10
CA ARG A 75 -16.91 -8.51 5.27
C ARG A 75 -16.73 -7.21 4.50
N ARG A 76 -17.83 -6.70 3.96
CA ARG A 76 -17.85 -5.37 3.34
C ARG A 76 -17.72 -4.30 4.42
N ILE A 77 -17.07 -3.21 4.06
CA ILE A 77 -17.02 -1.98 4.84
C ILE A 77 -17.32 -0.80 3.93
N GLU A 78 -17.72 0.30 4.53
CA GLU A 78 -17.93 1.56 3.81
C GLU A 78 -16.65 2.01 3.08
N GLN A 79 -16.83 2.63 1.92
CA GLN A 79 -15.72 2.99 1.03
C GLN A 79 -14.71 3.93 1.71
N ASP A 80 -15.17 4.92 2.47
CA ASP A 80 -14.29 5.84 3.20
C ASP A 80 -13.48 5.13 4.29
N ASN A 81 -14.07 4.12 4.92
CA ASN A 81 -13.37 3.30 5.90
C ASN A 81 -12.35 2.38 5.23
N LEU A 82 -12.64 1.89 4.02
CA LEU A 82 -11.69 1.12 3.24
C LEU A 82 -10.50 1.98 2.82
N ASP A 83 -10.78 3.19 2.34
CA ASP A 83 -9.77 4.16 1.94
C ASP A 83 -8.85 4.53 3.10
N ALA A 84 -9.43 4.97 4.23
CA ALA A 84 -8.66 5.28 5.43
C ALA A 84 -7.86 4.06 5.93
N GLY A 85 -8.42 2.85 5.78
CA GLY A 85 -7.79 1.56 6.04
C GLY A 85 -6.46 1.32 5.34
N LEU A 86 -6.26 1.92 4.16
CA LEU A 86 -5.08 1.72 3.32
C LEU A 86 -3.92 2.64 3.67
N LYS A 87 -4.12 3.63 4.56
CA LYS A 87 -3.09 4.59 4.95
C LYS A 87 -1.74 3.93 5.31
N PRO A 88 -1.67 2.84 6.11
CA PRO A 88 -0.39 2.20 6.41
C PRO A 88 0.32 1.61 5.19
N VAL A 89 -0.45 1.16 4.19
CA VAL A 89 0.10 0.60 2.95
C VAL A 89 0.64 1.74 2.08
N ARG A 90 -0.12 2.83 1.91
CA ARG A 90 0.30 4.04 1.19
C ARG A 90 1.60 4.61 1.77
N ASP A 91 1.65 4.75 3.09
CA ASP A 91 2.83 5.21 3.83
C ASP A 91 4.08 4.37 3.53
N CYS A 92 3.93 3.08 3.18
CA CYS A 92 5.03 2.20 2.83
C CYS A 92 5.48 2.34 1.37
N LEU A 93 4.65 2.88 0.46
CA LEU A 93 5.00 2.94 -0.97
C LEU A 93 5.92 4.13 -1.30
N VAL A 94 5.81 5.23 -0.56
CA VAL A 94 6.55 6.47 -0.83
C VAL A 94 8.06 6.34 -0.60
N ILE A 95 8.84 7.27 -1.17
CA ILE A 95 10.27 7.42 -0.82
C ILE A 95 10.41 7.71 0.68
N PRO A 96 11.40 7.11 1.38
CA PRO A 96 11.70 7.45 2.76
C PRO A 96 11.85 8.96 2.97
N LYS A 97 11.05 9.52 3.88
CA LYS A 97 11.12 10.92 4.32
C LYS A 97 10.95 11.02 5.83
N LYS A 98 11.21 12.18 6.43
CA LYS A 98 11.13 12.38 7.90
C LYS A 98 9.79 11.90 8.50
N SER A 99 8.68 12.06 7.79
CA SER A 99 7.35 11.59 8.22
C SER A 99 7.09 10.10 7.97
N HIS A 100 7.77 9.49 6.99
CA HIS A 100 7.67 8.06 6.64
C HIS A 100 9.08 7.46 6.48
N PRO A 101 9.82 7.24 7.58
CA PRO A 101 11.18 6.74 7.50
C PRO A 101 11.25 5.30 6.95
N SER A 102 10.14 4.56 7.01
CA SER A 102 10.00 3.19 6.51
C SER A 102 9.38 3.11 5.10
N GLY A 103 9.44 4.19 4.31
CA GLY A 103 9.02 4.16 2.91
C GLY A 103 9.86 3.16 2.10
N LEU A 104 9.28 2.58 1.05
CA LEU A 104 9.96 1.64 0.17
C LEU A 104 10.40 2.26 -1.15
N GLY A 105 10.04 3.52 -1.44
CA GLY A 105 10.47 4.21 -2.66
C GLY A 105 9.91 3.58 -3.95
N LEU A 106 8.70 3.04 -3.88
CA LEU A 106 7.99 2.50 -5.05
C LEU A 106 7.22 3.58 -5.82
N ILE A 107 6.91 4.68 -5.13
CA ILE A 107 6.38 5.93 -5.70
C ILE A 107 7.16 7.10 -5.11
N VAL A 108 7.20 8.24 -5.80
CA VAL A 108 7.92 9.42 -5.33
C VAL A 108 7.29 9.97 -4.05
N ASP A 109 5.98 10.19 -4.09
CA ASP A 109 5.17 10.80 -3.03
C ASP A 109 3.69 10.42 -3.24
N ASP A 110 2.85 10.59 -2.21
CA ASP A 110 1.42 10.28 -2.23
C ASP A 110 0.53 11.48 -2.64
N SER A 111 1.13 12.64 -2.93
CA SER A 111 0.41 13.80 -3.49
C SER A 111 -0.02 13.62 -4.95
N GLU A 112 -1.05 14.35 -5.36
CA GLU A 112 -1.66 14.30 -6.71
C GLU A 112 -0.68 14.63 -7.85
N GLN A 113 0.42 15.32 -7.54
CA GLN A 113 1.50 15.57 -8.49
C GLN A 113 2.16 14.26 -8.93
N TRP A 114 2.37 13.33 -7.99
CA TRP A 114 3.16 12.11 -8.19
C TRP A 114 2.33 10.84 -8.24
N LEU A 115 1.07 10.88 -7.77
CA LEU A 115 0.22 9.72 -7.64
C LEU A 115 -1.14 9.93 -8.31
N VAL A 116 -1.55 8.96 -9.12
CA VAL A 116 -2.94 8.74 -9.55
C VAL A 116 -3.44 7.50 -8.82
N GLU A 117 -4.15 7.71 -7.72
CA GLU A 117 -4.76 6.60 -6.98
C GLU A 117 -6.18 6.33 -7.49
N GLY A 118 -6.42 5.10 -7.94
CA GLY A 118 -7.76 4.65 -8.28
C GLY A 118 -8.57 4.35 -7.02
N THR A 119 -9.89 4.57 -7.07
CA THR A 119 -10.79 4.21 -5.95
C THR A 119 -10.56 2.76 -5.52
N PRO A 120 -10.26 2.49 -4.24
CA PRO A 120 -10.00 1.14 -3.78
C PRO A 120 -11.17 0.20 -4.04
N LYS A 121 -10.90 -0.95 -4.65
CA LYS A 121 -11.91 -1.99 -4.91
C LYS A 121 -12.04 -2.90 -3.70
N GLN A 122 -13.24 -3.41 -3.45
CA GLN A 122 -13.46 -4.47 -2.46
C GLN A 122 -14.11 -5.70 -3.09
N ILE A 123 -13.58 -6.88 -2.75
CA ILE A 123 -14.08 -8.17 -3.20
C ILE A 123 -14.25 -9.06 -1.97
N LEU A 124 -15.37 -9.77 -1.87
CA LEU A 124 -15.58 -10.72 -0.78
C LEU A 124 -14.85 -12.02 -1.07
N VAL A 125 -14.05 -12.49 -0.10
CA VAL A 125 -13.43 -13.81 -0.19
C VAL A 125 -14.43 -14.91 0.14
N PRO A 126 -14.29 -16.11 -0.44
CA PRO A 126 -15.08 -17.28 -0.05
C PRO A 126 -14.94 -17.60 1.45
N ARG A 127 -15.94 -18.31 1.99
CA ARG A 127 -15.92 -18.79 3.39
C ARG A 127 -14.68 -19.66 3.62
N GLY A 128 -13.97 -19.41 4.72
CA GLY A 128 -12.75 -20.12 5.09
C GLY A 128 -11.46 -19.51 4.56
N MET A 129 -11.52 -18.64 3.53
CA MET A 129 -10.35 -17.94 3.02
C MET A 129 -9.99 -16.73 3.91
N ARG A 130 -8.69 -16.44 4.03
CA ARG A 130 -8.21 -15.21 4.69
C ARG A 130 -8.27 -14.03 3.70
N GLY A 131 -8.67 -12.86 4.20
CA GLY A 131 -8.59 -11.63 3.42
C GLY A 131 -7.14 -11.23 3.16
N PHE A 132 -6.92 -10.52 2.06
CA PHE A 132 -5.62 -10.04 1.61
C PHE A 132 -5.80 -8.77 0.77
N THR A 133 -4.71 -8.09 0.45
CA THR A 133 -4.78 -6.88 -0.39
C THR A 133 -3.81 -7.00 -1.54
N ARG A 134 -4.31 -6.75 -2.75
CA ARG A 134 -3.52 -6.68 -3.98
C ARG A 134 -3.30 -5.22 -4.35
N ILE A 135 -2.06 -4.89 -4.68
CA ILE A 135 -1.60 -3.57 -5.07
C ILE A 135 -1.07 -3.69 -6.49
N GLU A 136 -1.57 -2.86 -7.39
CA GLU A 136 -1.05 -2.75 -8.75
C GLU A 136 -0.40 -1.38 -8.91
N ILE A 137 0.87 -1.37 -9.32
CA ILE A 137 1.68 -0.17 -9.44
C ILE A 137 2.25 -0.08 -10.86
N SER A 138 2.09 1.06 -11.51
CA SER A 138 2.62 1.31 -12.85
C SER A 138 2.86 2.80 -13.06
N PRO A 139 3.79 3.23 -13.92
CA PRO A 139 3.87 4.62 -14.31
C PRO A 139 2.64 5.03 -15.13
N VAL A 140 2.23 6.29 -15.02
CA VAL A 140 1.12 6.85 -15.82
C VAL A 140 1.54 6.97 -17.30
N GLU A 141 2.78 7.35 -17.54
CA GLU A 141 3.40 7.45 -18.86
C GLU A 141 4.61 6.53 -18.89
N VAL A 142 4.68 5.64 -19.88
CA VAL A 142 5.85 4.77 -20.07
C VAL A 142 6.92 5.60 -20.78
N LEU A 143 7.93 6.05 -20.02
CA LEU A 143 9.16 6.64 -20.57
C LEU A 143 9.99 5.61 -21.33
#